data_AF-A0AAD8KZC3-F1
#
_entry.id   AF-A0AAD8KZC3-F1
#
_cell.length_a   1.000
_cell.length_b   1.000
_cell.length_c   1.000
_cell.angle_alpha   90.00
_cell.angle_beta   90.00
_cell.angle_gamma   90.00
#
_symmetry.space_group_name_H-M   'P 1'
#
loop_
_entity.id
_entity.type
_entity.pdbx_description
1 polymer ?
#
loop_
_entity_poly.entity_id
_entity_poly.type
_entity_poly.pdbx_seq_one_letter_code
_entity_poly.pdbx_strand_id
1 'polypeptide(L)'
;MDFKALKWQISRGSVTWRLILRTMFFLLAMIVLSFTRIANEIRSTEPILLNFEKCSLNIGSIMNMNKPVEKAPISCLDGKNFTVSVIGEVMKQEMISFDARALCVGEGSDSIALTLRELGFENAFGVHRNPILSLLQKRYEHKLDFESDSFDFVFSRTLDRASVPALVVLELERVLRPGGVGAILVGPNNFHTRSLVRSATPVSLLLRSSEILHVCGINSFTLIVFKKHLESVVLFDKYQLPNDCPSISKNKPFMQYIEPIVDHKSTQSHNLSYLPKFMNVSNRNRLIYINMGAGGFDVDYPIHPDAFNVYVVDHNVSALTSHVKKPGVTFVYHPGLVEDDKTESSLMSVDYLEAPLHEEQFEFIDWFKETAKDGDFVVLMMNAGVTQLKVLFELFASGAICHVDELFLRCSDGIDCRTNYCRDCTSLFNGLRNAGVYVHQWFGE
;
A
#
# COMPACT_ATOMS: atom_id res chain seq x y z
N MET A 1 -43.98 -38.53 -15.92
CA MET A 1 -44.59 -38.59 -14.57
C MET A 1 -45.93 -37.88 -14.63
N ASP A 2 -47.00 -38.57 -14.25
CA ASP A 2 -48.37 -38.08 -14.39
C ASP A 2 -48.70 -37.05 -13.28
N PHE A 3 -48.70 -35.76 -13.63
CA PHE A 3 -48.88 -34.65 -12.69
C PHE A 3 -50.25 -34.66 -11.98
N LYS A 4 -51.25 -35.40 -12.50
CA LYS A 4 -52.56 -35.54 -11.86
C LYS A 4 -52.51 -36.42 -10.60
N ALA A 5 -51.69 -37.47 -10.59
CA ALA A 5 -51.53 -38.35 -9.43
C ALA A 5 -50.86 -37.63 -8.25
N LEU A 6 -49.85 -36.79 -8.53
CA LEU A 6 -49.16 -35.99 -7.53
C LEU A 6 -50.10 -34.95 -6.89
N LYS A 7 -50.95 -34.31 -7.70
CA LYS A 7 -51.92 -33.31 -7.23
C LYS A 7 -52.97 -33.92 -6.27
N TRP A 8 -53.32 -35.19 -6.49
CA TRP A 8 -54.29 -35.90 -5.65
C TRP A 8 -53.68 -36.36 -4.30
N GLN A 9 -52.40 -36.79 -4.31
CA GLN A 9 -51.67 -37.12 -3.07
C GLN A 9 -51.35 -35.90 -2.19
N ILE A 10 -51.12 -34.71 -2.77
CA ILE A 10 -50.87 -33.47 -2.02
C ILE A 10 -52.14 -33.00 -1.27
N SER A 11 -53.33 -33.26 -1.84
CA SER A 11 -54.62 -32.84 -1.27
C SER A 11 -55.04 -33.68 -0.04
N ARG A 12 -54.73 -34.98 -0.01
CA ARG A 12 -55.11 -35.90 1.10
C ARG A 12 -53.94 -36.37 1.99
N GLY A 13 -52.70 -35.99 1.70
CA GLY A 13 -51.53 -36.37 2.50
C GLY A 13 -51.54 -35.77 3.91
N SER A 14 -50.99 -36.52 4.87
CA SER A 14 -50.86 -36.10 6.28
C SER A 14 -50.17 -34.73 6.40
N VAL A 15 -50.49 -34.01 7.48
CA VAL A 15 -49.91 -32.68 7.79
C VAL A 15 -48.37 -32.69 7.70
N THR A 16 -47.73 -33.81 8.08
CA THR A 16 -46.29 -34.04 7.95
C THR A 16 -45.79 -33.98 6.50
N TRP A 17 -46.51 -34.52 5.52
CA TRP A 17 -46.11 -34.48 4.11
C TRP A 17 -46.19 -33.06 3.53
N ARG A 18 -47.19 -32.27 3.95
CA ARG A 18 -47.31 -30.86 3.54
C ARG A 18 -46.18 -30.01 4.12
N LEU A 19 -45.73 -30.33 5.34
CA LEU A 19 -44.61 -29.66 5.99
C LEU A 19 -43.29 -29.95 5.25
N ILE A 20 -43.03 -31.21 4.89
CA ILE A 20 -41.83 -31.62 4.14
C ILE A 20 -41.77 -30.96 2.75
N LEU A 21 -42.91 -30.88 2.05
CA LEU A 21 -42.97 -30.19 0.76
C LEU A 21 -42.68 -28.70 0.90
N ARG A 22 -43.24 -28.03 1.92
CA ARG A 22 -42.99 -26.60 2.17
C ARG A 22 -41.53 -26.31 2.51
N THR A 23 -40.89 -27.14 3.33
CA THR A 23 -39.47 -26.97 3.66
C THR A 23 -38.57 -27.21 2.45
N MET A 24 -38.91 -28.18 1.59
CA MET A 24 -38.19 -28.42 0.34
C MET A 24 -38.31 -27.24 -0.64
N PHE A 25 -39.51 -26.67 -0.82
CA PHE A 25 -39.69 -25.49 -1.67
C PHE A 25 -38.96 -24.26 -1.11
N PHE A 26 -38.92 -24.09 0.20
CA PHE A 26 -38.17 -23.00 0.83
C PHE A 26 -36.66 -23.14 0.61
N LEU A 27 -36.10 -24.35 0.79
CA LEU A 27 -34.70 -24.62 0.50
C LEU A 27 -34.36 -24.36 -0.97
N LEU A 28 -35.22 -24.78 -1.90
CA LEU A 28 -35.02 -24.57 -3.32
C LEU A 28 -35.05 -23.07 -3.67
N ALA A 29 -35.94 -22.29 -3.07
CA ALA A 29 -36.02 -20.85 -3.26
C ALA A 29 -34.76 -20.13 -2.73
N MET A 30 -34.24 -20.54 -1.58
CA MET A 30 -33.01 -19.99 -1.02
C MET A 30 -31.79 -20.29 -1.91
N ILE A 31 -31.71 -21.50 -2.47
CA ILE A 31 -30.64 -21.87 -3.41
C ILE A 31 -30.71 -21.00 -4.67
N VAL A 32 -31.91 -20.83 -5.26
CA VAL A 32 -32.10 -19.98 -6.44
C VAL A 32 -31.73 -18.52 -6.15
N LEU A 33 -32.14 -17.99 -4.99
CA LEU A 33 -31.78 -16.63 -4.58
C LEU A 33 -30.26 -16.45 -4.44
N SER A 34 -29.56 -17.42 -3.82
CA SER A 34 -28.10 -17.42 -3.75
C SER A 34 -27.45 -17.43 -5.14
N PHE A 35 -27.92 -18.27 -6.06
CA PHE A 35 -27.38 -18.30 -7.42
C PHE A 35 -27.67 -17.00 -8.20
N THR A 36 -28.84 -16.38 -8.01
CA THR A 36 -29.13 -15.09 -8.66
C THR A 36 -28.29 -13.94 -8.09
N ARG A 37 -27.94 -13.99 -6.80
CA ARG A 37 -27.07 -12.99 -6.17
C ARG A 37 -25.62 -13.12 -6.67
N ILE A 38 -25.12 -14.35 -6.78
CA ILE A 38 -23.81 -14.65 -7.39
C ILE A 38 -23.77 -14.24 -8.86
N ALA A 39 -24.83 -14.51 -9.63
CA ALA A 39 -24.91 -14.11 -11.04
C ALA A 39 -24.99 -12.59 -11.24
N ASN A 40 -25.60 -11.85 -10.31
CA ASN A 40 -25.60 -10.38 -10.34
C ASN A 40 -24.25 -9.76 -9.95
N GLU A 41 -23.52 -10.34 -8.98
CA GLU A 41 -22.15 -9.92 -8.66
C GLU A 41 -21.17 -10.13 -9.82
N ILE A 42 -21.35 -11.19 -10.61
CA ILE A 42 -20.53 -11.45 -11.81
C ILE A 42 -20.83 -10.44 -12.94
N ARG A 43 -22.00 -9.78 -12.92
CA ARG A 43 -22.41 -8.86 -14.00
C ARG A 43 -22.00 -7.40 -13.76
N SER A 44 -21.58 -7.03 -12.55
CA SER A 44 -21.18 -5.66 -12.19
C SER A 44 -19.68 -5.40 -12.24
N THR A 45 -18.85 -6.38 -12.58
CA THR A 45 -17.42 -6.17 -12.86
C THR A 45 -17.25 -5.84 -14.33
N GLU A 46 -17.12 -4.55 -14.65
CA GLU A 46 -16.64 -4.11 -15.95
C GLU A 46 -15.28 -4.77 -16.25
N PRO A 47 -15.04 -5.27 -17.48
CA PRO A 47 -13.76 -5.85 -17.83
C PRO A 47 -12.71 -4.72 -17.87
N ILE A 48 -11.82 -4.72 -16.87
CA ILE A 48 -10.62 -3.88 -16.85
C ILE A 48 -9.83 -4.16 -18.14
N LEU A 49 -9.69 -3.14 -18.98
CA LEU A 49 -8.98 -3.19 -20.26
C LEU A 49 -7.46 -3.31 -20.00
N LEU A 50 -6.99 -4.50 -19.69
CA LEU A 50 -5.56 -4.80 -19.60
C LEU A 50 -5.00 -5.00 -21.01
N ASN A 51 -3.96 -4.24 -21.36
CA ASN A 51 -3.23 -4.43 -22.63
C ASN A 51 -2.42 -5.73 -22.56
N PHE A 52 -2.98 -6.79 -23.15
CA PHE A 52 -2.39 -8.12 -23.18
C PHE A 52 -1.47 -8.28 -24.40
N GLU A 53 -0.28 -7.67 -24.37
CA GLU A 53 0.77 -7.90 -25.36
C GLU A 53 1.79 -8.96 -24.93
N LYS A 54 2.53 -9.51 -25.90
CA LYS A 54 3.71 -10.36 -25.63
C LYS A 54 4.81 -9.47 -25.05
N CYS A 55 5.38 -9.81 -23.89
CA CYS A 55 6.40 -8.96 -23.27
C CYS A 55 7.57 -8.76 -24.25
N SER A 56 7.90 -7.51 -24.56
CA SER A 56 8.92 -7.15 -25.55
C SER A 56 10.29 -7.07 -24.90
N LEU A 57 11.09 -8.13 -25.05
CA LEU A 57 12.47 -8.21 -24.56
C LEU A 57 13.47 -7.80 -25.64
N ASN A 58 14.23 -6.72 -25.38
CA ASN A 58 15.51 -6.45 -26.04
C ASN A 58 16.64 -6.98 -25.14
N ILE A 59 16.92 -8.28 -25.23
CA ILE A 59 17.98 -8.97 -24.45
C ILE A 59 19.39 -8.46 -24.77
N GLY A 60 19.58 -7.69 -25.84
CA GLY A 60 20.89 -7.19 -26.27
C GLY A 60 21.55 -6.15 -25.35
N SER A 61 20.81 -5.48 -24.47
CA SER A 61 21.37 -4.36 -23.69
C SER A 61 21.97 -4.76 -22.33
N ILE A 62 21.66 -5.95 -21.80
CA ILE A 62 22.10 -6.39 -20.46
C ILE A 62 23.38 -7.25 -20.54
N MET A 63 23.66 -7.87 -21.69
CA MET A 63 24.81 -8.79 -21.88
C MET A 63 26.07 -8.12 -22.43
N ASN A 64 26.40 -6.90 -21.98
CA ASN A 64 27.69 -6.27 -22.29
C ASN A 64 28.63 -6.30 -21.07
N MET A 65 28.92 -7.50 -20.56
CA MET A 65 30.10 -7.76 -19.74
C MET A 65 30.79 -9.03 -20.25
N ASN A 66 31.95 -8.84 -20.86
CA ASN A 66 32.77 -9.87 -21.48
C ASN A 66 33.19 -10.98 -20.49
N LYS A 67 32.90 -12.24 -20.82
CA LYS A 67 33.79 -13.41 -20.59
C LYS A 67 33.31 -14.64 -21.36
N PRO A 68 34.19 -15.39 -22.04
CA PRO A 68 33.81 -16.60 -22.77
C PRO A 68 33.93 -17.84 -21.87
N VAL A 69 32.95 -18.73 -21.89
CA VAL A 69 33.12 -20.10 -21.36
C VAL A 69 32.48 -21.11 -22.32
N GLU A 70 33.25 -22.17 -22.55
CA GLU A 70 33.09 -23.24 -23.53
C GLU A 70 31.89 -24.18 -23.30
N LYS A 71 31.55 -24.92 -24.36
CA LYS A 71 30.46 -25.89 -24.49
C LYS A 71 30.63 -27.12 -23.59
N ALA A 72 29.62 -27.41 -22.75
CA ALA A 72 29.29 -28.75 -22.21
C ALA A 72 27.79 -28.78 -21.80
N PRO A 73 27.16 -29.96 -21.61
CA PRO A 73 25.86 -30.29 -22.19
C PRO A 73 24.61 -29.78 -21.45
N ILE A 74 23.54 -29.73 -22.25
CA ILE A 74 22.19 -29.23 -22.00
C ILE A 74 21.50 -29.94 -20.82
N SER A 75 21.21 -29.20 -19.74
CA SER A 75 19.99 -29.34 -18.90
C SER A 75 19.81 -28.25 -17.82
N CYS A 76 20.73 -27.30 -17.65
CA CYS A 76 20.63 -26.22 -16.64
C CYS A 76 20.62 -24.80 -17.24
N LEU A 77 20.03 -24.59 -18.42
CA LEU A 77 19.98 -23.28 -19.10
C LEU A 77 18.62 -22.55 -19.03
N ASP A 78 17.52 -23.26 -18.72
CA ASP A 78 16.18 -22.65 -18.78
C ASP A 78 15.87 -21.73 -17.59
N GLY A 79 16.16 -22.15 -16.35
CA GLY A 79 15.77 -21.41 -15.14
C GLY A 79 16.40 -20.01 -15.00
N LYS A 80 17.65 -19.85 -15.48
CA LYS A 80 18.37 -18.57 -15.47
C LYS A 80 17.73 -17.57 -16.44
N ASN A 81 17.32 -18.04 -17.62
CA ASN A 81 16.70 -17.20 -18.65
C ASN A 81 15.33 -16.65 -18.21
N PHE A 82 14.54 -17.43 -17.48
CA PHE A 82 13.24 -17.01 -16.97
C PHE A 82 13.34 -15.89 -15.93
N THR A 83 14.24 -16.04 -14.95
CA THR A 83 14.44 -15.05 -13.89
C THR A 83 14.90 -13.71 -14.47
N VAL A 84 15.88 -13.75 -15.37
CA VAL A 84 16.37 -12.55 -16.07
C VAL A 84 15.26 -11.89 -16.88
N SER A 85 14.38 -12.68 -17.52
CA SER A 85 13.25 -12.15 -18.30
C SER A 85 12.20 -11.46 -17.42
N VAL A 86 11.84 -12.06 -16.28
CA VAL A 86 10.89 -11.46 -15.33
C VAL A 86 11.45 -10.17 -14.77
N ILE A 87 12.70 -10.18 -14.31
CA ILE A 87 13.34 -9.00 -13.72
C ILE A 87 13.55 -7.91 -14.76
N GLY A 88 13.92 -8.26 -16.00
CA GLY A 88 14.01 -7.32 -17.10
C GLY A 88 12.67 -6.61 -17.38
N GLU A 89 11.55 -7.32 -17.34
CA GLU A 89 10.22 -6.71 -17.54
C GLU A 89 9.82 -5.81 -16.36
N VAL A 90 9.99 -6.28 -15.12
CA VAL A 90 9.64 -5.49 -13.92
C VAL A 90 10.53 -4.24 -13.81
N MET A 91 11.81 -4.34 -14.17
CA MET A 91 12.74 -3.20 -14.25
C MET A 91 12.39 -2.21 -15.37
N LYS A 92 12.01 -2.71 -16.56
CA LYS A 92 11.60 -1.86 -17.70
C LYS A 92 10.40 -0.98 -17.36
N GLN A 93 9.51 -1.47 -16.51
CA GLN A 93 8.35 -0.73 -16.01
C GLN A 93 8.67 0.16 -14.79
N GLU A 94 9.96 0.30 -14.43
CA GLU A 94 10.43 1.08 -13.27
C GLU A 94 9.79 0.64 -11.94
N MET A 95 9.40 -0.64 -11.83
CA MET A 95 8.64 -1.16 -10.69
C MET A 95 9.53 -1.60 -9.51
N ILE A 96 10.82 -1.83 -9.71
CA ILE A 96 11.76 -2.27 -8.65
C ILE A 96 13.13 -1.61 -8.81
N SER A 97 13.87 -1.50 -7.71
CA SER A 97 15.24 -0.96 -7.66
C SER A 97 16.21 -2.03 -7.14
N PHE A 98 17.51 -1.88 -7.40
CA PHE A 98 18.52 -2.88 -7.04
C PHE A 98 18.77 -3.00 -5.53
N ASP A 99 18.43 -1.98 -4.75
CA ASP A 99 18.53 -1.95 -3.29
C ASP A 99 17.37 -2.70 -2.58
N ALA A 100 16.34 -3.11 -3.34
CA ALA A 100 15.16 -3.79 -2.81
C ALA A 100 15.50 -5.11 -2.10
N ARG A 101 14.90 -5.34 -0.92
CA ARG A 101 14.88 -6.67 -0.29
C ARG A 101 13.98 -7.59 -1.09
N ALA A 102 14.58 -8.59 -1.72
CA ALA A 102 13.91 -9.54 -2.60
C ALA A 102 13.73 -10.92 -1.95
N LEU A 103 12.53 -11.50 -2.03
CA LEU A 103 12.24 -12.86 -1.61
C LEU A 103 11.78 -13.72 -2.78
N CYS A 104 12.45 -14.85 -2.99
CA CYS A 104 12.05 -15.87 -3.96
C CYS A 104 11.45 -17.07 -3.23
N VAL A 105 10.21 -17.45 -3.55
CA VAL A 105 9.50 -18.55 -2.89
C VAL A 105 9.24 -19.69 -3.87
N GLY A 106 9.55 -20.91 -3.41
CA GLY A 106 9.20 -22.16 -4.08
C GLY A 106 10.39 -22.88 -4.72
N GLU A 107 10.08 -23.88 -5.55
CA GLU A 107 11.10 -24.75 -6.15
C GLU A 107 12.09 -23.95 -7.03
N GLY A 108 13.38 -24.06 -6.72
CA GLY A 108 14.44 -23.32 -7.41
C GLY A 108 14.69 -21.90 -6.88
N SER A 109 14.05 -21.52 -5.76
CA SER A 109 14.24 -20.22 -5.09
C SER A 109 15.71 -19.83 -4.91
N ASP A 110 16.56 -20.78 -4.55
CA ASP A 110 17.96 -20.50 -4.19
C ASP A 110 18.77 -20.12 -5.44
N SER A 111 18.51 -20.79 -6.55
CA SER A 111 19.10 -20.46 -7.86
C SER A 111 18.61 -19.11 -8.38
N ILE A 112 17.34 -18.78 -8.12
CA ILE A 112 16.73 -17.50 -8.52
C ILE A 112 17.32 -16.37 -7.68
N ALA A 113 17.41 -16.54 -6.36
CA ALA A 113 18.01 -15.57 -5.45
C ALA A 113 19.50 -15.32 -5.77
N LEU A 114 20.26 -16.37 -6.12
CA LEU A 114 21.63 -16.23 -6.64
C LEU A 114 21.66 -15.39 -7.92
N THR A 115 20.75 -15.64 -8.86
CA THR A 115 20.66 -14.86 -10.10
C THR A 115 20.32 -13.40 -9.83
N LEU A 116 19.45 -13.10 -8.85
CA LEU A 116 19.15 -11.73 -8.44
C LEU A 116 20.38 -11.02 -7.88
N ARG A 117 21.18 -11.71 -7.04
CA ARG A 117 22.45 -11.17 -6.54
C ARG A 117 23.44 -10.89 -7.65
N GLU A 118 23.55 -11.79 -8.65
CA GLU A 118 24.38 -11.57 -9.84
C GLU A 118 23.94 -10.35 -10.65
N LEU A 119 22.65 -10.01 -10.63
CA LEU A 119 22.09 -8.84 -11.32
C LEU A 119 22.23 -7.53 -10.52
N GLY A 120 22.67 -7.58 -9.26
CA GLY A 120 22.88 -6.40 -8.41
C GLY A 120 21.93 -6.27 -7.22
N PHE A 121 21.02 -7.22 -6.98
CA PHE A 121 20.20 -7.23 -5.77
C PHE A 121 20.99 -7.82 -4.60
N GLU A 122 21.63 -6.95 -3.81
CA GLU A 122 22.45 -7.38 -2.67
C GLU A 122 21.63 -8.20 -1.64
N ASN A 123 20.35 -7.82 -1.45
CA ASN A 123 19.46 -8.36 -0.43
C ASN A 123 18.41 -9.34 -0.98
N ALA A 124 18.82 -10.33 -1.79
CA ALA A 124 17.92 -11.37 -2.29
C ALA A 124 17.99 -12.68 -1.49
N PHE A 125 16.84 -13.27 -1.16
CA PHE A 125 16.70 -14.50 -0.36
C PHE A 125 15.85 -15.54 -1.09
N GLY A 126 16.17 -16.82 -0.92
CA GLY A 126 15.41 -17.93 -1.46
C GLY A 126 14.83 -18.81 -0.35
N VAL A 127 13.55 -19.19 -0.47
CA VAL A 127 12.92 -20.18 0.39
C VAL A 127 12.30 -21.28 -0.44
N HIS A 128 12.88 -22.48 -0.31
CA HIS A 128 12.44 -23.66 -1.05
C HIS A 128 11.12 -24.24 -0.51
N ARG A 129 10.81 -24.01 0.77
CA ARG A 129 9.59 -24.53 1.40
C ARG A 129 8.37 -23.86 0.77
N ASN A 130 7.63 -24.61 -0.02
CA ASN A 130 6.22 -24.29 -0.27
C ASN A 130 5.46 -24.43 1.07
N PRO A 131 4.42 -23.63 1.35
CA PRO A 131 3.49 -23.91 2.43
C PRO A 131 2.74 -25.21 2.10
N ILE A 132 3.35 -26.34 2.44
CA ILE A 132 2.83 -27.68 2.21
C ILE A 132 2.14 -28.11 3.50
N LEU A 133 0.88 -28.52 3.37
CA LEU A 133 0.19 -29.31 4.39
C LEU A 133 0.98 -30.60 4.63
N SER A 134 1.87 -30.63 5.62
CA SER A 134 2.41 -31.88 6.14
C SER A 134 1.31 -32.59 6.94
N LEU A 135 0.52 -33.44 6.26
CA LEU A 135 -0.54 -34.24 6.90
C LEU A 135 -0.03 -35.13 8.06
N LEU A 136 1.28 -35.38 8.11
CA LEU A 136 1.95 -36.19 9.13
C LEU A 136 2.25 -35.44 10.44
N GLN A 137 2.27 -34.11 10.40
CA GLN A 137 2.54 -33.26 11.56
C GLN A 137 1.33 -32.35 11.74
N LYS A 138 0.47 -32.63 12.73
CA LYS A 138 -0.68 -31.80 13.13
C LYS A 138 -0.25 -30.41 13.68
N ARG A 139 0.65 -29.71 13.02
CA ARG A 139 1.05 -28.32 13.29
C ARG A 139 0.94 -27.53 11.99
N TYR A 140 0.07 -26.54 12.04
CA TYR A 140 -0.34 -25.71 10.92
C TYR A 140 0.64 -24.53 10.75
N GLU A 141 1.89 -24.78 10.39
CA GLU A 141 2.84 -23.68 10.08
C GLU A 141 2.68 -23.28 8.61
N HIS A 142 1.61 -22.53 8.33
CA HIS A 142 1.29 -21.97 7.01
C HIS A 142 2.01 -20.63 6.74
N LYS A 143 2.74 -20.14 7.74
CA LYS A 143 3.40 -18.84 7.73
C LYS A 143 4.84 -19.06 7.26
N LEU A 144 5.29 -18.32 6.25
CA LEU A 144 6.74 -18.18 6.03
C LEU A 144 7.37 -17.60 7.29
N ASP A 145 8.59 -18.03 7.63
CA ASP A 145 9.34 -17.58 8.83
C ASP A 145 9.86 -16.13 8.68
N PHE A 146 8.99 -15.24 8.22
CA PHE A 146 9.20 -13.82 8.06
C PHE A 146 7.98 -13.09 8.62
N GLU A 147 8.24 -11.95 9.25
CA GLU A 147 7.17 -11.05 9.67
C GLU A 147 6.43 -10.47 8.47
N SER A 148 5.22 -9.95 8.73
CA SER A 148 4.49 -9.20 7.72
C SER A 148 5.34 -8.00 7.28
N ASP A 149 5.18 -7.58 6.03
CA ASP A 149 5.80 -6.35 5.52
C ASP A 149 7.35 -6.35 5.65
N SER A 150 7.99 -7.43 5.22
CA SER A 150 9.43 -7.64 5.34
C SER A 150 10.23 -7.42 4.05
N PHE A 151 9.58 -7.49 2.87
CA PHE A 151 10.25 -7.47 1.57
C PHE A 151 9.64 -6.44 0.62
N ASP A 152 10.48 -5.83 -0.21
CA ASP A 152 10.07 -4.83 -1.21
C ASP A 152 9.70 -5.49 -2.54
N PHE A 153 10.30 -6.66 -2.83
CA PHE A 153 10.00 -7.48 -3.99
C PHE A 153 9.81 -8.94 -3.58
N VAL A 154 8.73 -9.57 -4.04
CA VAL A 154 8.48 -10.99 -3.79
C VAL A 154 8.17 -11.69 -5.09
N PHE A 155 8.91 -12.76 -5.38
CA PHE A 155 8.76 -13.54 -6.58
C PHE A 155 8.45 -15.00 -6.26
N SER A 156 7.42 -15.55 -6.88
CA SER A 156 7.13 -16.98 -6.81
C SER A 156 7.05 -17.59 -8.20
N ARG A 157 7.79 -18.69 -8.34
CA ARG A 157 7.60 -19.61 -9.45
C ARG A 157 6.58 -20.67 -9.03
N THR A 158 5.69 -21.03 -9.93
CA THR A 158 4.80 -22.21 -9.83
C THR A 158 3.67 -22.15 -8.80
N LEU A 159 2.67 -21.31 -9.07
CA LEU A 159 1.37 -21.39 -8.38
C LEU A 159 0.66 -22.74 -8.63
N ASP A 160 0.86 -23.33 -9.82
CA ASP A 160 0.24 -24.57 -10.29
C ASP A 160 0.79 -25.84 -9.61
N ARG A 161 1.96 -25.77 -8.98
CA ARG A 161 2.57 -26.90 -8.25
C ARG A 161 2.29 -26.86 -6.75
N ALA A 162 1.70 -25.78 -6.25
CA ALA A 162 1.33 -25.67 -4.86
C ALA A 162 0.09 -26.52 -4.57
N SER A 163 0.08 -27.24 -3.44
CA SER A 163 -1.10 -28.00 -3.00
C SER A 163 -2.29 -27.08 -2.72
N VAL A 164 -2.03 -25.86 -2.24
CA VAL A 164 -3.05 -24.82 -2.00
C VAL A 164 -2.55 -23.48 -2.55
N PRO A 165 -2.80 -23.19 -3.84
CA PRO A 165 -2.43 -21.93 -4.49
C PRO A 165 -2.84 -20.66 -3.72
N ALA A 166 -4.03 -20.69 -3.12
CA ALA A 166 -4.58 -19.58 -2.35
C ALA A 166 -3.68 -19.15 -1.19
N LEU A 167 -3.09 -20.11 -0.47
CA LEU A 167 -2.23 -19.82 0.68
C LEU A 167 -0.88 -19.25 0.25
N VAL A 168 -0.37 -19.67 -0.91
CA VAL A 168 0.84 -19.08 -1.48
C VAL A 168 0.59 -17.61 -1.78
N VAL A 169 -0.47 -17.27 -2.52
CA VAL A 169 -0.79 -15.86 -2.86
C VAL A 169 -0.93 -15.00 -1.60
N LEU A 170 -1.66 -15.49 -0.59
CA LEU A 170 -1.86 -14.77 0.67
C LEU A 170 -0.55 -14.59 1.46
N GLU A 171 0.34 -15.59 1.50
CA GLU A 171 1.63 -15.45 2.17
C GLU A 171 2.58 -14.52 1.43
N LEU A 172 2.59 -14.53 0.10
CA LEU A 172 3.36 -13.57 -0.69
C LEU A 172 2.86 -12.14 -0.43
N GLU A 173 1.53 -11.93 -0.39
CA GLU A 173 0.93 -10.63 -0.06
C GLU A 173 1.22 -10.20 1.40
N ARG A 174 1.26 -11.13 2.34
CA ARG A 174 1.56 -10.85 3.75
C ARG A 174 3.00 -10.35 3.96
N VAL A 175 3.98 -11.04 3.37
CA VAL A 175 5.41 -10.70 3.57
C VAL A 175 5.87 -9.51 2.73
N LEU A 176 5.11 -9.16 1.69
CA LEU A 176 5.36 -7.99 0.87
C LEU A 176 4.99 -6.72 1.65
N ARG A 177 5.89 -5.75 1.68
CA ARG A 177 5.66 -4.42 2.26
C ARG A 177 4.58 -3.69 1.49
N PRO A 178 3.80 -2.81 2.12
CA PRO A 178 2.88 -1.94 1.39
C PRO A 178 3.64 -1.13 0.34
N GLY A 179 3.07 -1.04 -0.85
CA GLY A 179 3.71 -0.50 -2.05
C GLY A 179 4.62 -1.51 -2.76
N GLY A 180 5.10 -2.54 -2.07
CA GLY A 180 5.95 -3.60 -2.59
C GLY A 180 5.37 -4.24 -3.86
N VAL A 181 6.25 -4.78 -4.70
CA VAL A 181 5.87 -5.43 -5.95
C VAL A 181 5.99 -6.95 -5.83
N GLY A 182 4.91 -7.64 -6.12
CA GLY A 182 4.83 -9.09 -6.19
C GLY A 182 4.79 -9.57 -7.63
N ALA A 183 5.49 -10.66 -7.94
CA ALA A 183 5.49 -11.29 -9.25
C ALA A 183 5.26 -12.80 -9.13
N ILE A 184 4.26 -13.31 -9.86
CA ILE A 184 3.91 -14.74 -9.86
C ILE A 184 3.96 -15.26 -11.30
N LEU A 185 4.69 -16.36 -11.50
CA LEU A 185 4.62 -17.15 -12.73
C LEU A 185 3.64 -18.30 -12.58
N VAL A 186 2.64 -18.35 -13.47
CA VAL A 186 1.63 -19.41 -13.55
C VAL A 186 1.95 -20.34 -14.73
N GLY A 187 1.99 -21.65 -14.42
CA GLY A 187 2.35 -22.78 -15.28
C GLY A 187 1.61 -22.92 -16.61
N PRO A 188 2.09 -23.84 -17.49
CA PRO A 188 2.24 -23.50 -18.89
C PRO A 188 0.91 -23.36 -19.62
N ASN A 189 0.74 -22.26 -20.35
CA ASN A 189 -0.48 -21.92 -21.08
C ASN A 189 -0.13 -21.51 -22.52
N ASN A 190 -0.95 -21.90 -23.49
CA ASN A 190 -0.80 -21.41 -24.87
C ASN A 190 -1.20 -19.92 -24.89
N PHE A 191 -0.33 -19.04 -25.41
CA PHE A 191 -0.56 -17.60 -25.37
C PHE A 191 -1.65 -17.16 -26.32
N HIS A 192 -2.83 -16.96 -25.74
CA HIS A 192 -3.90 -16.17 -26.32
C HIS A 192 -4.47 -15.29 -25.21
N THR A 193 -5.03 -14.13 -25.54
CA THR A 193 -5.59 -13.16 -24.58
C THR A 193 -6.58 -13.80 -23.58
N ARG A 194 -7.40 -14.75 -24.06
CA ARG A 194 -8.33 -15.55 -23.23
C ARG A 194 -7.61 -16.43 -22.19
N SER A 195 -6.38 -16.86 -22.47
CA SER A 195 -5.56 -17.68 -21.58
C SER A 195 -4.88 -16.84 -20.49
N LEU A 196 -4.51 -15.60 -20.78
CA LEU A 196 -3.96 -14.65 -19.80
C LEU A 196 -5.00 -14.23 -18.76
N VAL A 197 -6.21 -13.87 -19.19
CA VAL A 197 -7.33 -13.58 -18.26
C VAL A 197 -7.60 -14.78 -17.36
N ARG A 198 -7.65 -16.00 -17.92
CA ARG A 198 -7.89 -17.23 -17.16
C ARG A 198 -6.81 -17.50 -16.11
N SER A 199 -5.56 -17.16 -16.39
CA SER A 199 -4.45 -17.28 -15.43
C SER A 199 -4.50 -16.20 -14.35
N ALA A 200 -4.89 -14.97 -14.70
CA ALA A 200 -4.86 -13.82 -13.79
C ALA A 200 -6.08 -13.75 -12.85
N THR A 201 -7.28 -14.15 -13.31
CA THR A 201 -8.50 -14.05 -12.50
C THR A 201 -8.40 -14.77 -11.15
N PRO A 202 -7.90 -16.02 -11.04
CA PRO A 202 -7.77 -16.68 -9.74
C PRO A 202 -6.86 -15.92 -8.77
N VAL A 203 -5.75 -15.34 -9.27
CA VAL A 203 -4.83 -14.55 -8.45
C VAL A 203 -5.51 -13.25 -8.01
N SER A 204 -6.17 -12.55 -8.93
CA SER A 204 -6.92 -11.32 -8.64
C SER A 204 -7.97 -11.48 -7.56
N LEU A 205 -8.64 -12.64 -7.51
CA LEU A 205 -9.68 -12.93 -6.50
C LEU A 205 -9.09 -13.28 -5.12
N LEU A 206 -7.81 -13.64 -5.06
CA LEU A 206 -7.12 -14.01 -3.83
C LEU A 206 -6.40 -12.83 -3.16
N LEU A 207 -5.93 -11.88 -3.96
CA LEU A 207 -5.32 -10.64 -3.47
C LEU A 207 -6.37 -9.82 -2.69
N ARG A 208 -6.06 -9.50 -1.44
CA ARG A 208 -6.97 -8.76 -0.54
C ARG A 208 -6.65 -7.28 -0.46
N SER A 209 -5.38 -6.96 -0.54
CA SER A 209 -4.77 -5.65 -0.31
C SER A 209 -3.82 -5.26 -1.44
N SER A 210 -3.96 -5.87 -2.62
CA SER A 210 -3.08 -5.63 -3.76
C SER A 210 -3.86 -5.52 -5.06
N GLU A 211 -3.33 -4.75 -6.00
CA GLU A 211 -3.85 -4.62 -7.35
C GLU A 211 -2.91 -5.26 -8.38
N ILE A 212 -3.48 -5.79 -9.47
CA ILE A 212 -2.68 -6.30 -10.59
C ILE A 212 -2.26 -5.12 -11.46
N LEU A 213 -0.96 -4.89 -11.56
CA LEU A 213 -0.40 -3.84 -12.41
C LEU A 213 -0.21 -4.32 -13.85
N HIS A 214 0.27 -5.55 -14.01
CA HIS A 214 0.69 -6.03 -15.32
C HIS A 214 0.51 -7.53 -15.46
N VAL A 215 -0.01 -7.97 -16.62
CA VAL A 215 -0.14 -9.38 -16.98
C VAL A 215 0.41 -9.58 -18.37
N CYS A 216 1.47 -10.37 -18.51
CA CYS A 216 2.06 -10.67 -19.81
C CYS A 216 2.56 -12.11 -19.90
N GLY A 217 2.86 -12.55 -21.12
CA GLY A 217 3.33 -13.91 -21.38
C GLY A 217 4.84 -14.02 -21.52
N ILE A 218 5.48 -14.85 -20.68
CA ILE A 218 6.93 -15.14 -20.75
C ILE A 218 7.14 -16.62 -21.12
N ASN A 219 7.65 -16.86 -22.33
CA ASN A 219 7.89 -18.15 -22.98
C ASN A 219 6.72 -19.13 -23.06
N SER A 220 6.37 -19.83 -21.97
CA SER A 220 5.22 -20.74 -21.82
C SER A 220 4.37 -20.42 -20.59
N PHE A 221 4.77 -19.44 -19.78
CA PHE A 221 4.13 -19.05 -18.52
C PHE A 221 3.43 -17.70 -18.63
N THR A 222 2.40 -17.50 -17.81
CA THR A 222 1.82 -16.17 -17.59
C THR A 222 2.51 -15.51 -16.39
N LEU A 223 3.08 -14.33 -16.60
CA LEU A 223 3.56 -13.45 -15.55
C LEU A 223 2.42 -12.55 -15.09
N ILE A 224 2.17 -12.55 -13.78
CA ILE A 224 1.23 -11.65 -13.12
C ILE A 224 2.05 -10.82 -12.15
N VAL A 225 2.08 -9.51 -12.37
CA VAL A 225 2.72 -8.54 -11.49
C VAL A 225 1.63 -7.78 -10.76
N PHE A 226 1.73 -7.74 -9.44
CA PHE A 226 0.80 -7.04 -8.57
C PHE A 226 1.58 -6.13 -7.61
N LYS A 227 0.91 -5.11 -7.10
CA LYS A 227 1.45 -4.18 -6.12
C LYS A 227 0.57 -4.18 -4.90
N LYS A 228 1.18 -4.37 -3.73
CA LYS A 228 0.45 -4.23 -2.47
C LYS A 228 0.09 -2.77 -2.29
N HIS A 229 -1.18 -2.50 -2.02
CA HIS A 229 -1.61 -1.16 -1.69
C HIS A 229 -0.95 -0.69 -0.40
N LEU A 230 -0.79 0.61 -0.30
CA LEU A 230 -0.43 1.27 0.93
C LEU A 230 -1.65 1.21 1.85
N GLU A 231 -1.53 0.51 2.98
CA GLU A 231 -2.62 0.43 3.95
C GLU A 231 -3.14 1.84 4.31
N SER A 232 -2.26 2.85 4.33
CA SER A 232 -2.62 4.27 4.54
C SER A 232 -3.42 4.92 3.39
N VAL A 233 -3.13 4.61 2.12
CA VAL A 233 -3.79 5.29 0.97
C VAL A 233 -5.18 4.72 0.69
N VAL A 234 -5.36 3.40 0.85
CA VAL A 234 -6.70 2.76 0.71
C VAL A 234 -7.63 3.16 1.86
N LEU A 235 -7.07 3.60 2.99
CA LEU A 235 -7.84 4.16 4.10
C LEU A 235 -8.43 5.52 3.71
N PHE A 236 -7.67 6.46 3.14
CA PHE A 236 -8.21 7.78 2.82
C PHE A 236 -9.30 7.78 1.74
N ASP A 237 -9.18 6.94 0.71
CA ASP A 237 -10.24 6.82 -0.31
C ASP A 237 -11.56 6.24 0.23
N LYS A 238 -11.50 5.48 1.34
CA LYS A 238 -12.68 4.87 1.99
C LYS A 238 -13.18 5.65 3.20
N TYR A 239 -12.34 6.50 3.79
CA TYR A 239 -12.68 7.31 4.96
C TYR A 239 -13.22 8.67 4.51
N GLN A 240 -14.55 8.78 4.51
CA GLN A 240 -15.20 10.09 4.54
C GLN A 240 -15.25 10.56 5.98
N LEU A 241 -14.55 11.65 6.25
CA LEU A 241 -14.64 12.30 7.55
C LEU A 241 -16.08 12.85 7.76
N PRO A 242 -16.59 12.83 8.99
CA PRO A 242 -17.95 13.28 9.28
C PRO A 242 -18.20 14.74 8.85
N ASN A 243 -19.41 15.08 8.39
CA ASN A 243 -19.71 16.46 7.94
C ASN A 243 -19.68 17.50 9.09
N ASP A 244 -19.78 17.05 10.33
CA ASP A 244 -19.67 17.82 11.57
C ASP A 244 -18.21 18.13 11.97
N CYS A 245 -17.24 17.54 11.27
CA CYS A 245 -15.82 17.86 11.38
C CYS A 245 -15.58 19.37 11.15
N PRO A 246 -15.03 20.12 12.14
CA PRO A 246 -14.90 21.57 12.03
C PRO A 246 -14.08 22.07 10.84
N SER A 247 -12.98 21.43 10.47
CA SER A 247 -12.19 21.82 9.29
C SER A 247 -12.98 21.61 7.99
N ILE A 248 -13.62 20.46 7.84
CA ILE A 248 -14.38 20.12 6.62
C ILE A 248 -15.58 21.02 6.44
N SER A 249 -16.39 21.19 7.48
CA SER A 249 -17.58 22.04 7.41
C SER A 249 -17.25 23.47 6.96
N LYS A 250 -16.10 24.00 7.40
CA LYS A 250 -15.62 25.34 7.04
C LYS A 250 -14.96 25.39 5.66
N ASN A 251 -14.21 24.35 5.30
CA ASN A 251 -13.38 24.35 4.09
C ASN A 251 -14.10 23.84 2.85
N LYS A 252 -15.21 23.11 3.02
CA LYS A 252 -16.03 22.54 1.94
C LYS A 252 -16.33 23.50 0.79
N PRO A 253 -16.70 24.78 1.01
CA PRO A 253 -16.94 25.73 -0.08
C PRO A 253 -15.70 26.07 -0.91
N PHE A 254 -14.51 25.90 -0.33
CA PHE A 254 -13.24 26.31 -0.93
C PHE A 254 -12.51 25.16 -1.62
N MET A 255 -12.92 23.91 -1.41
CA MET A 255 -12.33 22.73 -2.06
C MET A 255 -12.33 22.81 -3.59
N GLN A 256 -13.26 23.57 -4.20
CA GLN A 256 -13.31 23.78 -5.65
C GLN A 256 -12.21 24.72 -6.18
N TYR A 257 -11.55 25.49 -5.30
CA TYR A 257 -10.50 26.44 -5.65
C TYR A 257 -9.09 25.90 -5.42
N ILE A 258 -8.97 24.69 -4.86
CA ILE A 258 -7.66 24.08 -4.61
C ILE A 258 -6.93 23.82 -5.93
N GLU A 259 -5.63 24.06 -5.97
CA GLU A 259 -4.83 23.85 -7.17
C GLU A 259 -4.84 22.38 -7.61
N PRO A 260 -4.79 22.07 -8.92
CA PRO A 260 -4.76 20.69 -9.39
C PRO A 260 -3.51 19.95 -8.91
N ILE A 261 -3.61 18.62 -8.77
CA ILE A 261 -2.44 17.79 -8.48
C ILE A 261 -1.60 17.70 -9.74
N VAL A 262 -0.33 18.05 -9.63
CA VAL A 262 0.63 18.03 -10.74
C VAL A 262 1.70 16.98 -10.46
N ASP A 263 2.16 16.35 -11.53
CA ASP A 263 3.30 15.43 -11.50
C ASP A 263 4.60 16.24 -11.39
N HIS A 264 5.53 15.80 -10.55
CA HIS A 264 6.79 16.46 -10.21
C HIS A 264 7.66 16.79 -11.45
N LYS A 265 7.39 16.13 -12.58
CA LYS A 265 8.03 16.34 -13.90
C LYS A 265 7.58 17.60 -14.63
N SER A 266 6.58 18.32 -14.12
CA SER A 266 6.05 19.55 -14.72
C SER A 266 6.80 20.78 -14.20
N THR A 267 7.37 21.57 -15.12
CA THR A 267 8.11 22.81 -14.84
C THR A 267 7.20 24.05 -14.64
N GLN A 268 5.93 23.86 -14.29
CA GLN A 268 5.02 24.98 -14.09
C GLN A 268 5.20 25.60 -12.70
N SER A 269 5.20 26.93 -12.64
CA SER A 269 5.19 27.68 -11.39
C SER A 269 3.94 27.32 -10.59
N HIS A 270 4.15 26.67 -9.44
CA HIS A 270 3.09 26.17 -8.58
C HIS A 270 2.52 27.29 -7.70
N ASN A 271 1.50 27.99 -8.18
CA ASN A 271 0.78 28.96 -7.35
C ASN A 271 -0.20 28.23 -6.43
N LEU A 272 0.14 28.16 -5.14
CA LEU A 272 -0.72 27.56 -4.13
C LEU A 272 -1.94 28.45 -3.81
N SER A 273 -3.09 27.80 -3.73
CA SER A 273 -4.36 28.46 -3.39
C SER A 273 -4.58 28.43 -1.89
N TYR A 274 -3.80 29.21 -1.14
CA TYR A 274 -3.88 29.18 0.33
C TYR A 274 -5.27 29.55 0.85
N LEU A 275 -5.72 28.80 1.86
CA LEU A 275 -7.04 28.97 2.46
C LEU A 275 -7.31 30.38 3.01
N PRO A 276 -6.34 31.11 3.63
CA PRO A 276 -6.55 32.49 4.07
C PRO A 276 -6.89 33.50 2.95
N LYS A 277 -6.69 33.16 1.67
CA LYS A 277 -7.12 34.01 0.55
C LYS A 277 -8.64 33.99 0.36
N PHE A 278 -9.32 32.95 0.81
CA PHE A 278 -10.75 32.73 0.57
C PHE A 278 -11.61 32.87 1.82
N MET A 279 -11.01 32.79 3.01
CA MET A 279 -11.73 32.91 4.27
C MET A 279 -11.10 33.93 5.22
N ASN A 280 -11.94 34.56 6.05
CA ASN A 280 -11.47 35.50 7.07
C ASN A 280 -10.92 34.75 8.30
N VAL A 281 -9.59 34.69 8.38
CA VAL A 281 -8.86 34.03 9.47
C VAL A 281 -8.78 34.91 10.73
N SER A 282 -9.07 36.22 10.65
CA SER A 282 -9.00 37.12 11.81
C SER A 282 -10.07 36.83 12.88
N ASN A 283 -11.12 36.08 12.54
CA ASN A 283 -12.16 35.67 13.49
C ASN A 283 -11.77 34.44 14.33
N ARG A 284 -10.53 33.95 14.18
CA ARG A 284 -10.03 32.76 14.84
C ARG A 284 -9.41 33.10 16.18
N ASN A 285 -9.50 32.16 17.12
CA ASN A 285 -8.99 32.39 18.48
C ASN A 285 -7.46 32.50 18.47
N ARG A 286 -6.80 31.56 17.79
CA ARG A 286 -5.35 31.50 17.66
C ARG A 286 -4.98 30.93 16.30
N LEU A 287 -3.80 31.32 15.82
CA LEU A 287 -3.18 30.75 14.63
C LEU A 287 -2.08 29.81 15.09
N ILE A 288 -2.15 28.56 14.66
CA ILE A 288 -1.22 27.50 15.06
C ILE A 288 -0.55 26.97 13.80
N TYR A 289 0.77 26.92 13.82
CA TYR A 289 1.56 26.33 12.74
C TYR A 289 2.38 25.18 13.31
N ILE A 290 2.17 23.97 12.82
CA ILE A 290 2.88 22.76 13.25
C ILE A 290 3.72 22.26 12.08
N ASN A 291 5.04 22.19 12.27
CA ASN A 291 5.98 21.69 11.28
C ASN A 291 6.60 20.37 11.74
N MET A 292 6.36 19.31 10.98
CA MET A 292 6.86 17.96 11.18
C MET A 292 7.81 17.58 10.02
N GLY A 293 8.95 18.26 9.98
CA GLY A 293 10.09 17.91 9.12
C GLY A 293 10.01 18.36 7.65
N ALA A 294 9.01 19.13 7.22
CA ALA A 294 8.79 19.46 5.80
C ALA A 294 9.49 20.72 5.28
N GLY A 295 10.48 21.23 6.02
CA GLY A 295 11.30 22.37 5.61
C GLY A 295 10.84 23.70 6.21
N GLY A 296 11.14 24.82 5.54
CA GLY A 296 10.82 26.17 6.01
C GLY A 296 9.35 26.56 5.83
N PHE A 297 8.90 27.58 6.56
CA PHE A 297 7.60 28.22 6.32
C PHE A 297 7.64 28.97 4.98
N ASP A 298 6.57 28.86 4.21
CA ASP A 298 6.45 29.49 2.90
C ASP A 298 6.46 31.03 3.00
N VAL A 299 7.34 31.66 2.21
CA VAL A 299 7.48 33.13 2.18
C VAL A 299 6.25 33.79 1.55
N ASP A 300 5.57 33.10 0.63
CA ASP A 300 4.42 33.63 -0.10
C ASP A 300 3.08 33.40 0.64
N TYR A 301 3.13 32.83 1.84
CA TYR A 301 1.94 32.59 2.64
C TYR A 301 1.28 33.92 3.07
N PRO A 302 -0.05 34.08 2.97
CA PRO A 302 -0.71 35.38 3.16
C PRO A 302 -0.62 35.98 4.58
N ILE A 303 -0.26 35.17 5.57
CA ILE A 303 -0.18 35.55 6.98
C ILE A 303 1.28 35.49 7.42
N HIS A 304 1.76 36.57 8.04
CA HIS A 304 3.12 36.65 8.53
C HIS A 304 3.41 35.59 9.62
N PRO A 305 4.57 34.91 9.61
CA PRO A 305 4.91 33.86 10.57
C PRO A 305 4.78 34.27 12.05
N ASP A 306 5.09 35.53 12.36
CA ASP A 306 5.01 36.07 13.74
C ASP A 306 3.59 36.08 14.33
N ALA A 307 2.55 35.94 13.49
CA ALA A 307 1.17 35.83 13.95
C ALA A 307 0.82 34.42 14.45
N PHE A 308 1.67 33.43 14.18
CA PHE A 308 1.45 32.03 14.55
C PHE A 308 2.16 31.65 15.85
N ASN A 309 1.49 30.79 16.62
CA ASN A 309 2.16 29.94 17.59
C ASN A 309 2.79 28.78 16.84
N VAL A 310 4.12 28.81 16.69
CA VAL A 310 4.87 27.86 15.89
C VAL A 310 5.34 26.69 16.74
N TYR A 311 5.00 25.47 16.32
CA TYR A 311 5.47 24.22 16.90
C TYR A 311 6.31 23.46 15.89
N VAL A 312 7.54 23.10 16.27
CA VAL A 312 8.42 22.26 15.45
C VAL A 312 8.50 20.90 16.12
N VAL A 313 8.05 19.86 15.42
CA VAL A 313 7.99 18.48 15.91
C VAL A 313 9.10 17.67 15.24
N ASP A 314 10.03 17.15 16.05
CA ASP A 314 11.17 16.39 15.54
C ASP A 314 11.65 15.36 16.58
N HIS A 315 12.30 14.29 16.11
CA HIS A 315 13.00 13.31 16.93
C HIS A 315 14.46 13.71 17.19
N ASN A 316 15.02 14.63 16.41
CA ASN A 316 16.41 15.02 16.55
C ASN A 316 16.56 16.29 17.41
N VAL A 317 16.99 16.13 18.66
CA VAL A 317 17.20 17.25 19.60
C VAL A 317 18.27 18.23 19.08
N SER A 318 19.16 17.82 18.17
CA SER A 318 20.12 18.77 17.57
C SER A 318 19.43 19.83 16.68
N ALA A 319 18.25 19.52 16.13
CA ALA A 319 17.38 20.46 15.40
C ALA A 319 16.76 21.54 16.31
N LEU A 320 16.76 21.33 17.64
CA LEU A 320 16.38 22.36 18.62
C LEU A 320 17.19 23.65 18.40
N THR A 321 18.49 23.51 18.12
CA THR A 321 19.43 24.63 18.03
C THR A 321 19.21 25.52 16.80
N SER A 322 18.64 24.97 15.71
CA SER A 322 18.33 25.72 14.48
C SER A 322 16.98 26.44 14.57
N HIS A 323 16.02 25.90 15.32
CA HIS A 323 14.64 26.43 15.36
C HIS A 323 14.32 27.30 16.57
N VAL A 324 14.89 27.01 17.75
CA VAL A 324 14.56 27.72 19.02
C VAL A 324 15.22 29.10 19.14
N LYS A 325 16.13 29.46 18.22
CA LYS A 325 16.71 30.82 18.19
C LYS A 325 15.71 31.90 17.75
N LYS A 326 14.55 31.51 17.20
CA LYS A 326 13.49 32.44 16.80
C LYS A 326 12.48 32.60 17.96
N PRO A 327 12.16 33.84 18.39
CA PRO A 327 11.14 34.06 19.41
C PRO A 327 9.79 33.53 18.92
N GLY A 328 9.01 32.89 19.80
CA GLY A 328 7.68 32.36 19.48
C GLY A 328 7.64 30.93 18.92
N VAL A 329 8.79 30.24 18.82
CA VAL A 329 8.87 28.84 18.37
C VAL A 329 8.99 27.88 19.55
N THR A 330 8.10 26.89 19.63
CA THR A 330 8.13 25.80 20.61
C THR A 330 8.58 24.51 19.94
N PHE A 331 9.57 23.82 20.50
CA PHE A 331 9.99 22.51 20.00
C PHE A 331 9.26 21.40 20.75
N VAL A 332 8.82 20.39 20.01
CA VAL A 332 8.06 19.24 20.50
C VAL A 332 8.85 17.99 20.12
N TYR A 333 9.34 17.28 21.13
CA TYR A 333 10.13 16.07 20.91
C TYR A 333 9.22 14.88 20.63
N HIS A 334 9.35 14.24 19.47
CA HIS A 334 8.60 13.04 19.14
C HIS A 334 9.55 11.90 18.69
N PRO A 335 9.92 10.98 19.59
CA PRO A 335 10.89 9.92 19.30
C PRO A 335 10.39 8.91 18.25
N GLY A 336 9.08 8.86 17.98
CA GLY A 336 8.47 8.00 16.97
C GLY A 336 8.73 8.41 15.52
N LEU A 337 9.36 9.57 15.28
CA LEU A 337 9.70 10.06 13.94
C LEU A 337 11.06 9.57 13.42
N VAL A 338 11.72 8.63 14.10
CA VAL A 338 12.96 8.00 13.61
C VAL A 338 12.65 7.24 12.33
N GLU A 339 13.17 7.73 11.21
CA GLU A 339 13.17 7.01 9.94
C GLU A 339 14.27 5.93 10.03
N ASP A 340 13.91 4.65 9.90
CA ASP A 340 14.81 3.48 10.03
C ASP A 340 15.85 3.47 8.90
N ASP A 341 16.89 4.29 9.02
CA ASP A 341 17.82 4.52 7.91
C ASP A 341 19.11 3.68 8.00
N LYS A 342 19.18 2.71 8.92
CA LYS A 342 20.33 1.80 9.03
C LYS A 342 19.91 0.39 9.42
N THR A 343 20.26 -0.56 8.56
CA THR A 343 20.65 -1.91 8.97
C THR A 343 21.69 -1.83 10.08
N GLU A 344 21.26 -1.82 11.33
CA GLU A 344 21.96 -2.50 12.42
C GLU A 344 21.03 -3.54 12.99
N SER A 345 21.13 -4.75 12.42
CA SER A 345 21.01 -5.94 13.25
C SER A 345 22.11 -5.85 14.32
N SER A 346 21.81 -5.31 15.49
CA SER A 346 22.58 -5.62 16.69
C SER A 346 21.76 -5.38 17.95
N LEU A 347 21.38 -6.50 18.54
CA LEU A 347 21.40 -6.77 19.98
C LEU A 347 20.40 -6.00 20.85
N MET A 348 19.40 -6.77 21.29
CA MET A 348 19.01 -6.81 22.70
C MET A 348 20.27 -6.99 23.57
N SER A 349 20.96 -5.91 23.91
CA SER A 349 21.87 -5.88 25.05
C SER A 349 21.07 -5.40 26.26
N VAL A 350 20.60 -6.39 27.00
CA VAL A 350 20.28 -6.30 28.42
C VAL A 350 21.49 -5.71 29.13
N ASP A 351 21.45 -4.41 29.45
CA ASP A 351 22.11 -3.76 30.60
C ASP A 351 22.09 -2.23 30.42
N TYR A 352 20.96 -1.62 30.78
CA TYR A 352 20.95 -0.28 31.38
C TYR A 352 19.96 -0.34 32.54
N LEU A 353 20.46 -0.82 33.68
CA LEU A 353 19.74 -0.73 34.94
C LEU A 353 19.73 0.72 35.43
N GLU A 354 18.51 1.16 35.76
CA GLU A 354 18.14 2.10 36.83
C GLU A 354 18.27 3.61 36.59
N ALA A 355 17.19 4.17 36.05
CA ALA A 355 16.51 5.31 36.68
C ALA A 355 15.03 4.95 36.88
N PRO A 356 14.45 5.03 38.08
CA PRO A 356 13.02 4.93 38.24
C PRO A 356 12.40 6.27 37.86
N LEU A 357 11.25 6.26 37.16
CA LEU A 357 10.04 7.06 37.41
C LEU A 357 9.14 7.02 36.17
N HIS A 358 7.83 6.99 36.39
CA HIS A 358 6.82 7.14 35.35
C HIS A 358 7.16 8.30 34.41
N GLU A 359 7.57 8.02 33.17
CA GLU A 359 7.44 8.97 32.08
C GLU A 359 6.28 8.46 31.23
N GLU A 360 5.15 9.17 31.30
CA GLU A 360 4.08 9.02 30.33
C GLU A 360 4.72 9.16 28.94
N GLN A 361 4.70 8.08 28.16
CA GLN A 361 5.24 8.08 26.81
C GLN A 361 4.56 9.22 26.04
N PHE A 362 5.35 10.13 25.44
CA PHE A 362 4.80 11.26 24.70
C PHE A 362 3.96 10.75 23.51
N GLU A 363 2.64 10.82 23.67
CA GLU A 363 1.65 10.49 22.65
C GLU A 363 1.30 11.76 21.86
N PHE A 364 1.75 11.82 20.60
CA PHE A 364 1.56 13.01 19.75
C PHE A 364 0.09 13.41 19.61
N ILE A 365 -0.81 12.44 19.53
CA ILE A 365 -2.24 12.68 19.36
C ILE A 365 -2.87 13.36 20.57
N ASP A 366 -2.46 12.98 21.78
CA ASP A 366 -2.98 13.58 23.01
C ASP A 366 -2.46 15.02 23.14
N TRP A 367 -1.17 15.24 22.89
CA TRP A 367 -0.60 16.58 22.80
C TRP A 367 -1.31 17.45 21.74
N PHE A 368 -1.60 16.88 20.56
CA PHE A 368 -2.27 17.61 19.48
C PHE A 368 -3.68 18.04 19.90
N LYS A 369 -4.46 17.15 20.53
CA LYS A 369 -5.82 17.46 21.04
C LYS A 369 -5.82 18.52 22.14
N GLU A 370 -4.77 18.55 22.98
CA GLU A 370 -4.62 19.60 23.99
C GLU A 370 -4.21 20.94 23.36
N THR A 371 -3.44 20.88 22.29
CA THR A 371 -2.88 22.06 21.60
C THR A 371 -3.88 22.71 20.66
N ALA A 372 -4.56 21.95 19.80
CA ALA A 372 -5.50 22.44 18.80
C ALA A 372 -6.94 22.28 19.28
N LYS A 373 -7.65 23.39 19.45
CA LYS A 373 -9.03 23.41 19.97
C LYS A 373 -10.00 24.03 18.97
N ASP A 374 -11.29 23.87 19.25
CA ASP A 374 -12.34 24.49 18.44
C ASP A 374 -12.18 26.01 18.35
N GLY A 375 -12.19 26.51 17.12
CA GLY A 375 -12.06 27.94 16.81
C GLY A 375 -10.64 28.41 16.53
N ASP A 376 -9.62 27.58 16.79
CA ASP A 376 -8.26 27.82 16.28
C ASP A 376 -8.22 27.66 14.75
N PHE A 377 -7.17 28.20 14.12
CA PHE A 377 -6.82 27.94 12.74
C PHE A 377 -5.47 27.23 12.71
N VAL A 378 -5.47 25.97 12.26
CA VAL A 378 -4.30 25.10 12.34
C VAL A 378 -3.78 24.78 10.96
N VAL A 379 -2.51 25.12 10.74
CA VAL A 379 -1.73 24.75 9.57
C VAL A 379 -0.77 23.65 9.99
N LEU A 380 -0.84 22.51 9.32
CA LEU A 380 0.03 21.36 9.56
C LEU A 380 0.92 21.14 8.32
N MET A 381 2.22 21.11 8.50
CA MET A 381 3.19 20.83 7.45
C MET A 381 3.99 19.58 7.81
N MET A 382 4.05 18.59 6.93
CA MET A 382 4.73 17.31 7.18
C MET A 382 5.33 16.70 5.91
N ASN A 383 6.36 15.87 6.08
CA ASN A 383 6.84 14.99 5.00
C ASN A 383 5.90 13.80 4.82
N ALA A 384 5.88 13.22 3.61
CA ALA A 384 5.22 11.96 3.30
C ALA A 384 6.11 10.74 3.61
N GLY A 385 6.97 10.83 4.63
CA GLY A 385 7.77 9.71 5.12
C GLY A 385 6.89 8.70 5.87
N VAL A 386 7.40 7.47 6.05
CA VAL A 386 6.62 6.36 6.62
C VAL A 386 6.12 6.68 8.03
N THR A 387 6.96 7.30 8.86
CA THR A 387 6.63 7.64 10.26
C THR A 387 5.64 8.80 10.34
N GLN A 388 5.80 9.84 9.52
CA GLN A 388 4.89 10.99 9.48
C GLN A 388 3.52 10.60 8.90
N LEU A 389 3.47 9.73 7.89
CA LEU A 389 2.21 9.19 7.39
C LEU A 389 1.48 8.33 8.42
N LYS A 390 2.20 7.65 9.31
CA LYS A 390 1.59 6.97 10.46
C LYS A 390 0.92 7.96 11.42
N VAL A 391 1.58 9.08 11.71
CA VAL A 391 0.98 10.17 12.52
C VAL A 391 -0.26 10.72 11.83
N LEU A 392 -0.21 10.96 10.52
CA LEU A 392 -1.37 11.41 9.75
C LEU A 392 -2.54 10.41 9.85
N PHE A 393 -2.25 9.11 9.77
CA PHE A 393 -3.26 8.08 9.96
C PHE A 393 -3.88 8.11 11.38
N GLU A 394 -3.06 8.26 12.42
CA GLU A 394 -3.53 8.36 13.80
C GLU A 394 -4.39 9.62 14.03
N LEU A 395 -4.08 10.75 13.37
CA LEU A 395 -4.92 11.95 13.37
C LEU A 395 -6.30 11.69 12.76
N PHE A 396 -6.38 10.90 11.68
CA PHE A 396 -7.66 10.49 11.09
C PHE A 396 -8.42 9.52 12.00
N ALA A 397 -7.76 8.47 12.50
CA ALA A 397 -8.39 7.46 13.34
C ALA A 397 -8.93 8.05 14.66
N SER A 398 -8.23 9.03 15.21
CA SER A 398 -8.63 9.73 16.44
C SER A 398 -9.64 10.87 16.22
N GLY A 399 -9.90 11.25 14.97
CA GLY A 399 -10.71 12.42 14.60
C GLY A 399 -10.02 13.77 14.83
N ALA A 400 -8.78 13.79 15.34
CA ALA A 400 -8.03 15.01 15.59
C ALA A 400 -7.72 15.81 14.31
N ILE A 401 -7.66 15.14 13.15
CA ILE A 401 -7.53 15.79 11.83
C ILE A 401 -8.60 16.85 11.58
N CYS A 402 -9.74 16.76 12.25
CA CYS A 402 -10.82 17.74 12.15
C CYS A 402 -10.49 19.14 12.69
N HIS A 403 -9.39 19.28 13.43
CA HIS A 403 -8.87 20.57 13.86
C HIS A 403 -7.79 21.12 12.91
N VAL A 404 -7.36 20.38 11.88
CA VAL A 404 -6.41 20.85 10.86
C VAL A 404 -7.19 21.54 9.74
N ASP A 405 -7.04 22.86 9.59
CA ASP A 405 -7.69 23.61 8.51
C ASP A 405 -6.89 23.52 7.20
N GLU A 406 -5.55 23.53 7.24
CA GLU A 406 -4.72 23.52 6.03
C GLU A 406 -3.53 22.57 6.20
N LEU A 407 -3.35 21.64 5.25
CA LEU A 407 -2.29 20.63 5.29
C LEU A 407 -1.30 20.85 4.13
N PHE A 408 -0.01 20.90 4.44
CA PHE A 408 1.07 20.91 3.47
C PHE A 408 1.81 19.58 3.57
N LEU A 409 1.81 18.80 2.50
CA LEU A 409 2.48 17.52 2.47
C LEU A 409 3.59 17.55 1.42
N ARG A 410 4.83 17.26 1.87
CA ARG A 410 5.99 17.15 0.99
C ARG A 410 6.27 15.70 0.63
N CYS A 411 6.21 15.40 -0.65
CA CYS A 411 6.70 14.13 -1.18
C CYS A 411 8.11 14.32 -1.73
N SER A 412 9.08 13.61 -1.18
CA SER A 412 10.45 13.58 -1.71
C SER A 412 10.53 12.59 -2.87
N ASP A 413 10.83 13.09 -4.07
CA ASP A 413 11.19 12.25 -5.21
C ASP A 413 12.66 11.82 -5.11
N GLY A 414 12.88 10.54 -4.84
CA GLY A 414 14.18 9.89 -4.99
C GLY A 414 15.10 9.95 -3.76
N ILE A 415 15.69 8.80 -3.47
CA ILE A 415 16.75 8.52 -2.48
C ILE A 415 16.27 8.35 -1.02
N ASP A 416 15.45 9.24 -0.46
CA ASP A 416 14.92 9.07 0.93
C ASP A 416 13.63 8.23 0.99
N CYS A 417 12.96 8.05 -0.14
CA CYS A 417 11.82 7.15 -0.25
C CYS A 417 12.27 5.75 -0.70
N ARG A 418 13.03 5.05 0.16
CA ARG A 418 13.44 3.64 -0.04
C ARG A 418 12.27 2.66 0.01
N THR A 419 11.10 3.10 0.46
CA THR A 419 9.90 2.27 0.52
C THR A 419 8.93 2.69 -0.58
N ASN A 420 8.24 1.71 -1.17
CA ASN A 420 7.26 1.94 -2.23
C ASN A 420 6.01 2.74 -1.78
N TYR A 421 6.00 3.26 -0.54
CA TYR A 421 5.00 4.19 0.01
C TYR A 421 4.96 5.54 -0.70
N CYS A 422 6.09 6.03 -1.22
CA CYS A 422 6.11 7.34 -1.89
C CYS A 422 5.85 7.27 -3.40
N ARG A 423 5.74 6.07 -3.99
CA ARG A 423 5.63 5.96 -5.46
C ARG A 423 4.22 6.26 -6.00
N ASP A 424 3.28 6.65 -5.15
CA ASP A 424 1.97 7.15 -5.61
C ASP A 424 1.43 8.28 -4.71
N CYS A 425 2.24 9.33 -4.57
CA CYS A 425 1.80 10.55 -3.89
C CYS A 425 0.56 11.17 -4.52
N THR A 426 0.37 11.04 -5.84
CA THR A 426 -0.85 11.47 -6.54
C THR A 426 -2.09 10.84 -5.94
N SER A 427 -2.10 9.51 -5.73
CA SER A 427 -3.23 8.84 -5.07
C SER A 427 -3.42 9.27 -3.62
N LEU A 428 -2.34 9.51 -2.88
CA LEU A 428 -2.44 10.04 -1.50
C LEU A 428 -3.12 11.42 -1.46
N PHE A 429 -2.68 12.35 -2.31
CA PHE A 429 -3.31 13.68 -2.41
C PHE A 429 -4.78 13.59 -2.83
N ASN A 430 -5.09 12.74 -3.81
CA ASN A 430 -6.47 12.49 -4.21
C ASN A 430 -7.32 11.96 -3.05
N GLY A 431 -6.85 10.95 -2.33
CA GLY A 431 -7.56 10.39 -1.18
C GLY A 431 -7.81 11.40 -0.07
N LEU A 432 -6.81 12.20 0.29
CA LEU A 432 -6.97 13.25 1.30
C LEU A 432 -7.97 14.34 0.88
N ARG A 433 -7.94 14.77 -0.39
CA ARG A 433 -8.91 15.76 -0.92
C ARG A 433 -10.32 15.18 -1.01
N ASN A 434 -10.46 13.92 -1.41
CA ASN A 434 -11.73 13.20 -1.42
C ASN A 434 -12.32 13.05 -0.02
N ALA A 435 -11.47 12.87 1.00
CA ALA A 435 -11.87 12.85 2.41
C ALA A 435 -12.27 14.24 2.95
N GLY A 436 -12.05 15.31 2.18
CA GLY A 436 -12.41 16.69 2.53
C GLY A 436 -11.28 17.51 3.16
N VAL A 437 -10.04 17.01 3.16
CA VAL A 437 -8.88 17.74 3.69
C VAL A 437 -8.36 18.72 2.64
N TYR A 438 -8.13 19.97 3.07
CA TYR A 438 -7.54 21.02 2.24
C TYR A 438 -6.01 20.85 2.21
N VAL A 439 -5.51 20.02 1.28
CA VAL A 439 -4.10 19.62 1.21
C VAL A 439 -3.37 20.15 -0.03
N HIS A 440 -2.21 20.75 0.20
CA HIS A 440 -1.27 21.28 -0.80
C HIS A 440 -0.10 20.34 -1.06
N GLN A 441 0.34 20.28 -2.32
CA GLN A 441 1.62 19.68 -2.70
C GLN A 441 2.73 20.67 -2.36
N TRP A 442 3.57 20.32 -1.39
CA TRP A 442 4.72 21.14 -1.01
C TRP A 442 5.99 20.56 -1.61
N PHE A 443 6.71 21.34 -2.42
CA PHE A 443 7.95 20.87 -3.06
C PHE A 443 9.22 21.33 -2.33
N GLY A 444 9.10 22.33 -1.45
CA GLY A 444 10.22 22.94 -0.74
C GLY A 444 11.07 23.80 -1.67
N GLU A 445 11.30 25.04 -1.25
CA GLU A 445 12.38 25.89 -1.78
C GLU A 445 13.45 26.11 -0.71
#